data_AF-A0A438EHG1-F1
#
_entry.id   AF-A0A438EHG1-F1
#
_cell.length_a   1.000
_cell.length_b   1.000
_cell.length_c   1.000
_cell.angle_alpha   90.00
_cell.angle_beta   90.00
_cell.angle_gamma   90.00
#
_symmetry.space_group_name_H-M   'P 1'
#
loop_
_entity.id
_entity.type
_entity.pdbx_description
1 polymer ?
#
loop_
_entity_poly.entity_id
_entity_poly.type
_entity_poly.pdbx_seq_one_letter_code
_entity_poly.pdbx_strand_id
1 'polypeptide(L)'
;MPRGNNLPKLDRNALERNRRMYMKDLFSKLAYLIPIQPGPRSSLHELLNQAIAYVKELQERIEMLKQRRQLLEGTHHDAAGISGSMSPVVSLRDLGFILELCLITGLNENFTLHQVINVLLEKQLKSWMLATPL
;
A
#
# COMPACT_ATOMS: atom_id res chain seq x y z
N MET A 1 -47.19 -35.28 23.26
CA MET A 1 -46.93 -35.28 21.79
C MET A 1 -45.48 -34.90 21.55
N PRO A 2 -44.60 -35.79 21.05
CA PRO A 2 -43.22 -35.41 20.77
C PRO A 2 -43.17 -34.59 19.48
N ARG A 3 -42.68 -33.35 19.57
CA ARG A 3 -42.56 -32.39 18.47
C ARG A 3 -41.28 -32.67 17.69
N GLY A 4 -41.42 -32.90 16.39
CA GLY A 4 -40.46 -33.57 15.52
C GLY A 4 -39.10 -32.88 15.29
N ASN A 5 -38.17 -33.74 14.88
CA ASN A 5 -36.78 -33.56 14.42
C ASN A 5 -36.34 -32.14 14.02
N ASN A 6 -35.62 -31.47 14.94
CA ASN A 6 -34.93 -30.20 14.70
C ASN A 6 -33.44 -30.36 14.32
N LEU A 7 -32.87 -31.57 14.36
CA LEU A 7 -31.45 -31.81 14.09
C LEU A 7 -30.99 -31.34 12.69
N PRO A 8 -31.69 -31.65 11.59
CA PRO A 8 -31.26 -31.22 10.26
C PRO A 8 -31.33 -29.69 10.08
N LYS A 9 -32.26 -29.02 10.78
CA LYS A 9 -32.42 -27.56 10.73
C LYS A 9 -31.33 -26.87 11.54
N LEU A 10 -30.97 -27.43 12.70
CA LEU A 10 -29.88 -26.92 13.54
C LEU A 10 -28.54 -27.02 12.83
N ASP A 11 -28.30 -28.14 12.14
CA ASP A 11 -27.10 -28.36 11.32
C ASP A 11 -27.00 -27.36 10.15
N ARG A 12 -28.09 -27.17 9.39
CA ARG A 12 -28.15 -26.16 8.32
C ARG A 12 -27.91 -24.74 8.84
N ASN A 13 -28.46 -24.40 10.01
CA ASN A 13 -28.25 -23.10 10.65
C ASN A 13 -26.79 -22.89 11.08
N ALA A 14 -26.13 -23.94 11.59
CA ALA A 14 -24.72 -23.89 11.96
C ALA A 14 -23.82 -23.73 10.73
N LEU A 15 -24.08 -24.49 9.67
CA LEU A 15 -23.37 -24.38 8.40
C LEU A 15 -23.47 -22.96 7.82
N GLU A 16 -24.68 -22.42 7.77
CA GLU A 16 -24.92 -21.08 7.24
C GLU A 16 -24.31 -19.98 8.13
N ARG A 17 -24.28 -20.18 9.47
CA ARG A 17 -23.55 -19.27 10.37
C ARG A 17 -22.05 -19.29 10.07
N ASN A 18 -21.47 -20.47 9.89
CA ASN A 18 -20.05 -20.60 9.55
C ASN A 18 -19.73 -19.91 8.22
N ARG A 19 -20.59 -20.09 7.21
CA ARG A 19 -20.47 -19.42 5.92
C ARG A 19 -20.46 -17.88 6.05
N ARG A 20 -21.33 -17.31 6.90
CA ARG A 20 -21.37 -15.86 7.16
C ARG A 20 -20.14 -15.35 7.92
N MET A 21 -19.65 -16.12 8.90
CA MET A 21 -18.43 -15.75 9.63
C MET A 21 -17.20 -15.74 8.71
N TYR A 22 -17.06 -16.75 7.86
CA TYR A 22 -16.00 -16.81 6.86
C TYR A 22 -16.05 -15.61 5.91
N MET A 23 -17.23 -15.28 5.40
CA MET A 23 -17.39 -14.14 4.50
C MET A 23 -17.10 -12.79 5.20
N LYS A 24 -17.44 -12.65 6.49
CA LYS A 24 -17.06 -11.49 7.29
C LYS A 24 -15.53 -11.37 7.44
N ASP A 25 -14.83 -12.47 7.70
CA ASP A 25 -13.36 -12.51 7.81
C ASP A 25 -12.69 -12.08 6.50
N LEU A 26 -13.20 -12.55 5.35
CA LEU A 26 -12.72 -12.13 4.04
C LEU A 26 -12.84 -10.61 3.83
N PHE A 27 -13.96 -10.00 4.22
CA PHE A 27 -14.12 -8.55 4.11
C PHE A 27 -13.21 -7.78 5.06
N SER A 28 -12.97 -8.29 6.27
CA SER A 28 -11.99 -7.69 7.18
C SER A 28 -10.58 -7.73 6.60
N LYS A 29 -10.18 -8.84 5.97
CA LYS A 29 -8.90 -8.95 5.25
C LYS A 29 -8.83 -8.00 4.06
N LEU A 30 -9.91 -7.88 3.29
CA LEU A 30 -9.96 -6.94 2.17
C LEU A 30 -9.77 -5.50 2.65
N ALA A 31 -10.48 -5.07 3.69
CA ALA A 31 -10.35 -3.74 4.25
C ALA A 31 -8.89 -3.43 4.62
N TYR A 32 -8.23 -4.37 5.31
CA TYR A 32 -6.82 -4.24 5.71
C TYR A 32 -5.85 -3.99 4.53
N LEU A 33 -6.15 -4.47 3.33
CA LEU A 33 -5.30 -4.30 2.15
C LEU A 33 -5.45 -2.93 1.46
N ILE A 34 -6.48 -2.16 1.81
CA ILE A 34 -6.73 -0.85 1.18
C ILE A 34 -5.99 0.23 1.98
N PRO A 35 -5.23 1.14 1.34
CA PRO A 35 -4.46 2.18 2.04
C PRO A 35 -5.34 3.10 2.87
N ILE A 36 -6.44 3.58 2.27
CA ILE A 36 -7.50 4.31 3.00
C ILE A 36 -8.39 3.25 3.64
N GLN A 37 -8.14 2.98 4.93
CA GLN A 37 -8.97 2.06 5.67
C GLN A 37 -10.40 2.60 5.76
N PRO A 38 -11.39 1.86 5.24
CA PRO A 38 -12.77 2.25 5.42
C PRO A 38 -13.08 2.23 6.93
N GLY A 39 -13.64 3.33 7.44
CA GLY A 39 -13.88 3.47 8.88
C GLY A 39 -14.81 2.37 9.43
N PRO A 40 -14.92 2.20 10.77
CA PRO A 40 -15.68 1.11 11.39
C PRO A 40 -17.17 1.02 10.99
N ARG A 41 -17.69 2.06 10.33
CA ARG A 41 -19.07 2.19 9.86
C ARG A 41 -19.21 2.16 8.33
N SER A 42 -18.15 1.86 7.60
CA SER A 42 -18.21 1.74 6.14
C SER A 42 -19.19 0.65 5.73
N SER A 43 -20.05 0.96 4.76
CA SER A 43 -20.90 -0.06 4.16
C SER A 43 -20.05 -1.07 3.38
N LEU A 44 -20.54 -2.30 3.26
CA LEU A 44 -19.87 -3.33 2.43
C LEU A 44 -19.70 -2.87 0.98
N HIS A 45 -20.68 -2.15 0.46
CA HIS A 45 -20.65 -1.62 -0.90
C HIS A 45 -19.51 -0.59 -1.07
N GLU A 46 -19.33 0.28 -0.08
CA GLU A 46 -18.26 1.27 -0.07
C GLU A 46 -16.87 0.61 -0.06
N LEU A 47 -16.68 -0.39 0.81
CA LEU A 47 -15.45 -1.18 0.86
C LEU A 47 -15.12 -1.80 -0.52
N LEU A 48 -16.12 -2.37 -1.20
CA LEU A 48 -15.93 -2.98 -2.51
C LEU A 48 -15.58 -1.93 -3.58
N ASN A 49 -16.25 -0.78 -3.58
CA ASN A 49 -15.93 0.31 -4.51
C ASN A 49 -14.52 0.84 -4.33
N GLN A 50 -14.10 1.03 -3.07
CA GLN A 50 -12.74 1.46 -2.74
C GLN A 50 -11.70 0.42 -3.17
N ALA A 51 -11.98 -0.88 -2.96
CA ALA A 51 -11.11 -1.94 -3.44
C ALA A 51 -10.96 -1.92 -4.97
N ILE A 52 -12.07 -1.75 -5.70
CA ILE A 52 -12.06 -1.67 -7.17
C ILE A 52 -11.26 -0.45 -7.64
N ALA A 53 -11.48 0.71 -7.03
CA ALA A 53 -10.74 1.93 -7.35
C ALA A 53 -9.23 1.75 -7.11
N TYR A 54 -8.86 1.16 -5.99
CA TYR A 54 -7.47 0.92 -5.64
C TYR A 54 -6.77 -0.05 -6.59
N VAL A 55 -7.44 -1.13 -7.01
CA VAL A 55 -6.89 -2.05 -8.02
C VAL A 55 -6.62 -1.34 -9.35
N LYS A 56 -7.51 -0.44 -9.78
CA LYS A 56 -7.30 0.36 -11.00
C LYS A 56 -6.10 1.29 -10.89
N GLU A 57 -5.99 2.01 -9.76
CA GLU A 57 -4.84 2.87 -9.49
C GLU A 57 -3.51 2.09 -9.52
N LEU A 58 -3.48 0.91 -8.90
CA LEU A 58 -2.30 0.04 -8.93
C LEU A 58 -1.94 -0.40 -10.36
N GLN A 59 -2.94 -0.71 -11.19
CA GLN A 59 -2.71 -1.08 -12.60
C GLN A 59 -2.08 0.07 -13.39
N GLU A 60 -2.62 1.28 -13.27
CA GLU A 60 -2.08 2.48 -13.92
C GLU A 60 -0.65 2.76 -13.44
N ARG A 61 -0.42 2.62 -12.13
CA ARG A 61 0.89 2.84 -11.52
C ARG A 61 1.93 1.82 -12.00
N ILE A 62 1.56 0.55 -12.13
CA ILE A 62 2.45 -0.48 -12.70
C ILE A 62 2.83 -0.13 -14.13
N GLU A 63 1.88 0.34 -14.94
CA GLU A 63 2.16 0.71 -16.32
C GLU A 63 3.07 1.93 -16.43
N MET A 64 2.81 2.97 -15.63
CA MET A 64 3.69 4.14 -15.53
C MET A 64 5.12 3.76 -15.12
N LEU A 65 5.27 2.86 -14.15
CA LEU A 65 6.59 2.38 -13.71
C LEU A 65 7.30 1.57 -14.79
N LYS A 66 6.57 0.74 -15.56
CA LYS A 66 7.14 0.01 -16.71
C LYS A 66 7.64 0.97 -17.79
N GLN A 67 6.85 1.99 -18.15
CA GLN A 67 7.25 3.00 -19.14
C GLN A 67 8.48 3.77 -18.67
N ARG A 68 8.51 4.19 -17.40
CA ARG A 68 9.68 4.89 -16.82
C ARG A 68 10.93 4.00 -16.84
N ARG A 69 10.80 2.71 -16.56
CA ARG A 69 11.92 1.76 -16.64
C ARG A 69 12.45 1.64 -18.07
N GLN A 70 11.57 1.50 -19.07
CA GLN A 70 11.97 1.42 -20.47
C GLN A 70 12.71 2.67 -20.96
N LEU A 71 12.28 3.87 -20.54
CA LEU A 71 12.97 5.12 -20.87
C LEU A 71 14.40 5.16 -20.30
N LEU A 72 14.59 4.67 -19.07
CA LEU A 72 15.90 4.61 -18.42
C LEU A 72 16.82 3.57 -19.09
N GLU A 73 16.27 2.43 -19.50
CA GLU A 73 17.01 1.38 -20.23
C GLU A 73 17.37 1.83 -21.66
N GLY A 74 16.50 2.55 -22.35
CA GLY A 74 16.77 3.10 -23.69
C GLY A 74 17.83 4.20 -23.72
N THR A 75 18.03 4.92 -22.61
CA THR A 75 19.05 5.98 -22.49
C THR A 75 20.48 5.42 -22.33
N HIS A 76 20.63 4.13 -21.97
CA HIS A 76 21.93 3.52 -21.71
C HIS A 76 22.74 3.19 -22.98
N HIS A 77 22.13 3.20 -24.18
CA HIS A 77 22.85 2.92 -25.42
C HIS A 77 23.58 4.12 -26.02
N ASP A 78 23.19 5.36 -25.67
CA ASP A 78 23.83 6.59 -26.21
C ASP A 78 24.76 7.28 -25.20
N ALA A 79 24.90 6.77 -23.99
CA ALA A 79 25.68 7.37 -22.91
C ALA A 79 26.97 6.62 -22.56
N ALA A 80 27.60 5.93 -23.52
CA ALA A 80 28.91 5.29 -23.35
C ALA A 80 30.09 6.28 -23.20
N GLY A 81 29.86 7.49 -22.68
CA GLY A 81 30.85 8.56 -22.67
C GLY A 81 30.78 9.57 -21.54
N ILE A 82 29.95 9.40 -20.50
CA ILE A 82 29.94 10.34 -19.36
C ILE A 82 30.23 9.57 -18.07
N SER A 83 31.53 9.42 -17.81
CA SER A 83 32.07 9.18 -16.47
C SER A 83 31.81 10.43 -15.63
N GLY A 84 30.58 10.54 -15.11
CA GLY A 84 30.16 11.60 -14.20
C GLY A 84 29.39 10.96 -13.06
N SER A 85 29.89 11.12 -11.84
CA SER A 85 29.27 10.62 -10.61
C SER A 85 27.79 10.98 -10.57
N MET A 86 26.90 10.00 -10.79
CA MET A 86 25.47 10.20 -10.59
C MET A 86 25.21 10.45 -9.10
N SER A 87 24.81 11.68 -8.76
CA SER A 87 24.40 12.00 -7.40
C SER A 87 23.12 11.23 -7.04
N PRO A 88 23.00 10.69 -5.81
CA PRO A 88 21.85 9.91 -5.42
C PRO A 88 20.57 10.76 -5.44
N VAL A 89 19.53 10.27 -6.13
CA VAL A 89 18.23 10.93 -6.20
C VAL A 89 17.31 10.30 -5.15
N VAL A 90 16.86 11.11 -4.19
CA VAL A 90 15.87 10.73 -3.18
C VAL A 90 14.52 11.30 -3.59
N SER A 91 13.56 10.44 -3.90
CA SER A 91 12.17 10.83 -4.16
C SER A 91 11.28 10.35 -3.01
N LEU A 92 10.51 11.28 -2.45
CA LEU A 92 9.56 11.00 -1.38
C LEU A 92 8.14 11.21 -1.90
N ARG A 93 7.28 10.23 -1.71
CA ARG A 93 5.85 10.30 -2.06
C ARG A 93 5.01 10.01 -0.82
N ASP A 94 4.17 10.95 -0.48
CA ASP A 94 3.20 10.82 0.60
C ASP A 94 1.90 10.21 0.06
N LEU A 95 1.51 9.05 0.60
CA LEU A 95 0.26 8.35 0.28
C LEU A 95 -0.74 8.44 1.46
N GLY A 96 -0.58 9.45 2.33
CA GLY A 96 -1.45 9.73 3.48
C GLY A 96 -1.09 8.90 4.70
N PHE A 97 -1.19 7.57 4.62
CA PHE A 97 -0.87 6.65 5.73
C PHE A 97 0.47 5.93 5.54
N ILE A 98 1.01 5.96 4.33
CA ILE A 98 2.24 5.29 3.95
C ILE A 98 3.13 6.31 3.25
N LEU A 99 4.35 6.46 3.73
CA LEU A 99 5.35 7.31 3.11
C LEU A 99 6.27 6.43 2.25
N GLU A 100 6.19 6.59 0.94
CA GLU A 100 7.02 5.84 0.01
C GLU A 100 8.30 6.63 -0.30
N LEU A 101 9.44 6.02 -0.03
CA LEU A 101 10.76 6.57 -0.32
C LEU A 101 11.42 5.75 -1.43
N CYS A 102 11.72 6.38 -2.55
CA CYS A 102 12.50 5.80 -3.64
C CYS A 102 13.88 6.45 -3.68
N LEU A 103 14.92 5.64 -3.46
CA LEU A 103 16.31 6.05 -3.50
C LEU A 103 16.97 5.41 -4.72
N ILE A 104 17.55 6.25 -5.59
CA ILE A 104 18.33 5.81 -6.75
C ILE A 104 19.77 6.23 -6.50
N THR A 105 20.67 5.27 -6.24
CA THR A 105 22.10 5.52 -6.00
C THR A 105 22.95 5.02 -7.17
N GLY A 106 24.02 5.74 -7.50
CA GLY A 106 25.06 5.24 -8.41
C GLY A 106 25.92 4.14 -7.77
N LEU A 107 26.61 3.34 -8.59
CA LEU A 107 27.39 2.15 -8.21
C LEU A 107 28.55 2.39 -7.21
N ASN A 108 28.86 3.62 -6.82
CA ASN A 108 30.14 3.94 -6.15
C ASN A 108 30.04 4.78 -4.87
N GLU A 109 28.88 4.90 -4.24
CA GLU A 109 28.79 5.54 -2.91
C GLU A 109 28.13 4.56 -1.92
N ASN A 110 28.87 4.25 -0.85
CA ASN A 110 28.47 3.37 0.25
C ASN A 110 27.37 4.04 1.06
N PHE A 111 26.16 4.07 0.51
CA PHE A 111 25.06 4.80 1.10
C PHE A 111 24.37 3.95 2.16
N THR A 112 24.52 4.32 3.43
CA THR A 112 23.88 3.59 4.52
C THR A 112 22.43 4.02 4.64
N LEU A 113 21.50 3.09 4.35
CA LEU A 113 20.04 3.31 4.38
C LEU A 113 19.57 3.92 5.70
N HIS A 114 20.22 3.56 6.81
CA HIS A 114 20.00 4.12 8.14
C HIS A 114 20.22 5.64 8.22
N GLN A 115 21.21 6.20 7.53
CA GLN A 115 21.43 7.66 7.52
C GLN A 115 20.28 8.41 6.83
N VAL A 116 19.70 7.85 5.76
CA VAL A 116 18.51 8.46 5.15
C VAL A 116 17.30 8.37 6.01
N ILE A 117 17.06 7.22 6.63
CA ILE A 117 15.93 7.07 7.55
C ILE A 117 16.03 8.10 8.68
N ASN A 118 17.23 8.33 9.23
CA ASN A 118 17.44 9.34 10.26
C ASN A 118 17.23 10.77 9.76
N VAL A 119 17.74 11.13 8.58
CA VAL A 119 17.53 12.48 8.01
C VAL A 119 16.04 12.71 7.71
N LEU A 120 15.33 11.69 7.25
CA LEU A 120 13.89 11.77 7.00
C LEU A 120 13.11 11.93 8.31
N LEU A 121 13.44 11.14 9.33
CA LEU A 121 12.84 11.22 10.66
C LEU A 121 13.10 12.58 11.31
N GLU A 122 14.31 13.11 11.21
CA GLU A 122 14.63 14.44 11.73
C GLU A 122 13.82 15.54 11.05
N LYS A 123 13.71 15.51 9.72
CA LYS A 123 12.97 16.53 8.97
C LYS A 123 11.46 16.45 9.24
N GLN A 124 10.92 15.25 9.37
CA GLN A 124 9.53 15.04 9.78
C GLN A 124 9.32 15.53 11.21
N LEU A 125 10.14 15.13 12.18
CA LEU A 125 9.98 15.54 13.59
C LEU A 125 10.07 17.06 13.78
N LYS A 126 10.97 17.73 13.03
CA LYS A 126 11.08 19.20 13.03
C LYS A 126 9.85 19.88 12.44
N SER A 127 9.24 19.30 11.40
CA SER A 127 7.99 19.81 10.83
C SER A 127 6.80 19.69 11.79
N TRP A 128 6.75 18.64 12.59
CA TRP A 128 5.70 18.45 13.60
C TRP A 128 5.87 19.36 14.82
N MET A 129 7.12 19.66 15.22
CA MET A 129 7.42 20.60 16.31
C MET A 129 7.09 22.06 15.98
N LEU A 130 7.10 22.45 14.70
CA LEU A 130 6.73 23.80 14.26
C LEU A 130 5.21 23.97 14.03
N ALA A 131 4.45 22.87 14.02
CA ALA A 131 3.01 22.86 13.74
C ALA A 131 2.13 22.77 15.02
N THR A 132 2.72 22.69 16.21
CA THR A 132 2.00 22.80 17.48
C THR A 132 1.85 24.28 17.87
N PRO A 133 0.63 24.85 17.87
CA PRO A 133 0.41 26.16 18.47
C PRO A 133 0.42 26.05 20.00
N LEU A 134 0.99 27.06 20.67
CA LEU A 134 0.79 27.32 22.10
C LEU A 134 -0.69 27.56 22.42
#